data_AF-A0A329S303-F1
#
_entry.id   AF-A0A329S303-F1
#
_cell.length_a   1.000
_cell.length_b   1.000
_cell.length_c   1.000
_cell.angle_alpha   90.00
_cell.angle_beta   90.00
_cell.angle_gamma   90.00
#
_symmetry.space_group_name_H-M   'P 1'
#
loop_
_entity.id
_entity.type
_entity.pdbx_description
1 polymer ?
#
loop_
_entity_poly.entity_id
_entity_poly.type
_entity_poly.pdbx_seq_one_letter_code
_entity_poly.pdbx_strand_id
1 'polypeptide(L)'
;MEGCREHLGVDTCNNRRSVTELRMKFPAVDFSALVDEEDVLWTTDHRESAEEIQTRAKEFLTELFRTIPERHVAVVTHFGFIEALCAATLGMKVKAGKCEVVPLVLEQLA
;
A
#
# COMPACT_ATOMS: atom_id res chain seq x y z
N MET A 1 -5.92 1.00 7.18
CA MET A 1 -5.31 1.66 6.02
C MET A 1 -4.99 0.59 4.99
N GLU A 2 -5.24 0.88 3.71
CA GLU A 2 -4.89 -0.02 2.60
C GLU A 2 -4.13 0.71 1.48
N GLY A 3 -3.57 1.88 1.79
CA GLY A 3 -2.84 2.72 0.84
C GLY A 3 -1.54 2.10 0.30
N CYS A 4 -1.06 1.00 0.87
CA CYS A 4 0.14 0.28 0.43
C CYS A 4 -0.13 -0.83 -0.59
N ARG A 5 -1.28 -0.83 -1.27
CA ARG A 5 -1.61 -1.81 -2.32
C ARG A 5 -0.79 -1.58 -3.59
N GLU A 6 -0.70 -2.61 -4.43
CA GLU A 6 -0.21 -2.52 -5.82
C GLU A 6 -1.01 -1.48 -6.63
N HIS A 7 -0.66 -1.29 -7.90
CA HIS A 7 -1.42 -0.43 -8.83
C HIS A 7 -2.93 -0.71 -8.76
N LEU A 8 -3.71 0.35 -8.56
CA LEU A 8 -5.15 0.27 -8.53
C LEU A 8 -5.74 0.29 -9.95
N GLY A 9 -6.84 -0.44 -10.09
CA GLY A 9 -7.68 -0.52 -11.29
C GLY A 9 -7.14 -1.41 -12.42
N VAL A 10 -8.03 -1.71 -13.36
CA VAL A 10 -7.89 -2.59 -14.55
C VAL A 10 -7.49 -4.04 -14.26
N ASP A 11 -6.35 -4.25 -13.59
CA ASP A 11 -5.80 -5.55 -13.25
C ASP A 11 -6.65 -6.18 -12.13
N THR A 12 -7.46 -7.19 -12.49
CA THR A 12 -8.39 -7.85 -11.56
C THR A 12 -7.70 -8.59 -10.42
N CYS A 13 -6.43 -8.97 -10.58
CA CYS A 13 -5.63 -9.54 -9.49
C CYS A 13 -5.37 -8.55 -8.35
N ASN A 14 -5.50 -7.25 -8.61
CA ASN A 14 -5.37 -6.20 -7.60
C ASN A 14 -6.70 -5.82 -6.96
N ASN A 15 -7.84 -6.38 -7.42
CA ASN A 15 -9.15 -6.19 -6.80
C ASN A 15 -9.26 -7.00 -5.50
N ARG A 16 -9.45 -6.31 -4.38
CA ARG A 16 -9.55 -6.89 -3.04
C ARG A 16 -10.88 -7.62 -2.88
N ARG A 17 -10.85 -8.81 -2.27
CA ARG A 17 -12.06 -9.52 -1.81
C ARG A 17 -12.78 -8.75 -0.71
N SER A 18 -14.07 -8.99 -0.51
CA SER A 18 -14.84 -8.30 0.53
C SER A 18 -14.22 -8.48 1.93
N VAL A 19 -14.46 -7.51 2.82
CA VAL A 19 -13.91 -7.55 4.18
C VAL A 19 -14.42 -8.78 4.93
N THR A 20 -15.67 -9.17 4.72
CA THR A 20 -16.25 -10.39 5.31
C THR A 20 -15.51 -11.64 4.86
N GLU A 21 -15.23 -11.79 3.57
CA GLU A 21 -14.43 -12.91 3.06
C GLU A 21 -13.02 -12.94 3.66
N LEU A 22 -12.37 -11.77 3.75
CA LEU A 22 -11.04 -11.65 4.33
C LEU A 22 -11.01 -12.01 5.82
N ARG A 23 -11.97 -11.51 6.61
CA ARG A 23 -12.09 -11.84 8.05
C ARG A 23 -12.31 -13.33 8.28
N MET A 24 -13.15 -13.98 7.46
CA MET A 24 -13.35 -15.43 7.54
C MET A 24 -12.08 -16.21 7.20
N LYS A 25 -11.35 -15.79 6.17
CA LYS A 25 -10.15 -16.49 5.70
C LYS A 25 -8.93 -16.26 6.59
N PHE A 26 -8.82 -15.08 7.20
CA PHE A 26 -7.66 -14.65 7.98
C PHE A 26 -8.10 -14.08 9.35
N PRO A 27 -8.67 -14.89 10.25
CA PRO A 27 -9.27 -14.41 11.50
C PRO A 27 -8.26 -13.79 12.49
N ALA A 28 -6.96 -14.00 12.30
CA ALA A 28 -5.90 -13.42 13.12
C ALA A 28 -5.45 -12.02 12.65
N VAL A 29 -5.92 -11.55 11.48
CA VAL A 29 -5.56 -10.23 10.93
C VAL A 29 -6.60 -9.21 11.38
N ASP A 30 -6.12 -8.06 11.85
CA ASP A 30 -7.00 -6.94 12.15
C ASP A 30 -7.41 -6.19 10.87
N PHE A 31 -8.70 -6.26 10.55
CA PHE A 31 -9.33 -5.55 9.43
C PHE A 31 -10.17 -4.35 9.90
N SER A 32 -9.99 -3.86 11.13
CA SER A 32 -10.72 -2.72 11.69
C SER A 32 -10.53 -1.43 10.88
N ALA A 33 -9.39 -1.30 10.22
CA ALA A 33 -9.02 -0.13 9.44
C ALA A 33 -9.44 -0.19 7.96
N LEU A 34 -10.24 -1.19 7.56
CA LEU A 34 -10.98 -1.23 6.30
C LEU A 34 -12.42 -0.80 6.59
N VAL A 35 -12.85 0.31 5.98
CA VAL A 35 -14.16 0.91 6.22
C VAL A 35 -15.20 0.35 5.26
N ASP A 36 -14.83 0.19 3.99
CA ASP A 36 -15.72 -0.29 2.93
C ASP A 36 -15.69 -1.82 2.82
N GLU A 37 -16.87 -2.44 2.77
CA GLU A 37 -17.00 -3.90 2.62
C GLU A 37 -16.35 -4.37 1.32
N GLU A 38 -16.71 -3.72 0.21
CA GLU A 38 -16.17 -3.98 -1.13
C GLU A 38 -14.98 -3.06 -1.44
N ASP A 39 -14.26 -3.39 -2.52
CA ASP A 39 -13.12 -2.61 -2.98
C ASP A 39 -13.54 -1.37 -3.77
N VAL A 40 -13.73 -0.25 -3.07
CA VAL A 40 -14.08 1.05 -3.68
C VAL A 40 -12.90 1.74 -4.37
N LEU A 41 -11.67 1.28 -4.14
CA LEU A 41 -10.46 1.87 -4.70
C LEU A 41 -10.11 1.30 -6.09
N TRP A 42 -10.63 0.13 -6.42
CA TRP A 42 -10.42 -0.52 -7.71
C TRP A 42 -11.53 -0.18 -8.71
N THR A 43 -11.16 0.06 -9.97
CA THR A 43 -12.10 0.34 -11.07
C THR A 43 -11.71 -0.42 -12.34
N THR A 44 -12.67 -0.71 -13.21
CA THR A 44 -12.43 -1.32 -14.53
C THR A 44 -11.82 -0.34 -15.53
N ASP A 45 -11.96 0.97 -15.30
CA ASP A 45 -11.84 1.95 -16.38
C ASP A 45 -10.52 2.74 -16.33
N HIS A 46 -9.90 2.83 -15.16
CA HIS A 46 -8.68 3.60 -14.94
C HIS A 46 -7.62 2.79 -14.22
N ARG A 47 -6.43 2.71 -14.80
CA ARG A 47 -5.25 2.16 -14.14
C ARG A 47 -4.44 3.33 -13.62
N GLU A 48 -4.01 3.24 -12.37
CA GLU A 48 -3.16 4.28 -11.78
C GLU A 48 -1.93 4.61 -12.64
N SER A 49 -1.68 5.90 -12.80
CA SER A 49 -0.44 6.43 -13.36
C SER A 49 0.70 6.32 -12.34
N ALA A 50 1.93 6.54 -12.83
CA ALA A 50 3.10 6.57 -11.95
C ALA A 50 3.03 7.72 -10.93
N GLU A 51 2.43 8.86 -11.30
CA GLU A 51 2.24 10.01 -10.42
C GLU A 51 1.17 9.74 -9.35
N GLU A 52 0.10 9.04 -9.70
CA GLU A 52 -0.99 8.69 -8.77
C GLU A 52 -0.49 7.73 -7.68
N ILE A 53 0.17 6.63 -8.05
CA ILE A 53 0.71 5.69 -7.06
C ILE A 53 1.80 6.33 -6.18
N GLN A 54 2.60 7.25 -6.71
CA GLN A 54 3.58 8.01 -5.92
C GLN A 54 2.91 8.98 -4.94
N THR A 55 1.81 9.62 -5.35
CA THR A 55 1.01 10.49 -4.48
C THR A 55 0.40 9.67 -3.34
N ARG A 56 -0.24 8.55 -3.68
CA ARG A 56 -0.79 7.60 -2.71
C ARG A 56 0.28 7.03 -1.77
N ALA A 57 1.49 6.78 -2.24
CA ALA A 57 2.60 6.33 -1.39
C ALA A 57 2.98 7.38 -0.32
N LYS A 58 2.98 8.67 -0.66
CA LYS A 58 3.24 9.76 0.29
C LYS A 58 2.11 9.91 1.31
N GLU A 59 0.86 9.81 0.85
CA GLU A 59 -0.31 9.82 1.73
C GLU A 59 -0.31 8.63 2.69
N PHE A 60 0.02 7.43 2.19
CA PHE A 60 0.19 6.24 3.01
C PHE A 60 1.25 6.44 4.09
N LEU A 61 2.44 6.96 3.74
CA LEU A 61 3.49 7.23 4.73
C LEU A 61 3.03 8.26 5.77
N THR A 62 2.36 9.32 5.33
CA THR A 62 1.82 10.35 6.22
C THR A 62 0.83 9.74 7.22
N GLU A 63 -0.07 8.88 6.76
CA GLU A 63 -1.01 8.18 7.63
C GLU A 63 -0.32 7.16 8.55
N LEU A 64 0.70 6.47 8.04
CA LEU A 64 1.51 5.52 8.80
C LEU A 64 2.20 6.22 9.98
N PHE A 65 2.90 7.32 9.73
CA PHE A 65 3.55 8.13 10.78
C PHE A 65 2.55 8.69 11.80
N ARG A 66 1.34 9.04 11.35
CA ARG A 66 0.29 9.59 12.21
C ARG A 66 -0.35 8.56 13.13
N THR A 67 -0.49 7.32 12.67
CA THR A 67 -1.35 6.32 13.34
C THR A 67 -0.59 5.14 13.95
N ILE A 68 0.62 4.85 13.49
CA ILE A 68 1.43 3.72 13.94
C ILE A 68 2.56 4.25 14.85
N PRO A 69 2.49 4.05 16.17
CA PRO A 69 3.49 4.57 17.12
C PRO A 69 4.81 3.78 17.09
N GLU A 70 4.84 2.59 16.48
CA GLU A 70 6.00 1.74 16.44
C GLU A 70 7.14 2.33 15.59
N ARG A 71 8.35 2.28 16.13
CA ARG A 71 9.57 2.74 15.44
C ARG A 71 10.02 1.83 14.29
N HIS A 72 9.74 0.53 14.38
CA HIS A 72 10.15 -0.46 13.39
C HIS A 72 8.89 -1.10 12.81
N VAL A 73 8.61 -0.78 11.55
CA VAL A 73 7.41 -1.23 10.85
C VAL A 73 7.82 -2.01 9.62
N ALA A 74 7.20 -3.17 9.41
CA ALA A 74 7.31 -3.90 8.16
C ALA A 74 6.03 -3.69 7.34
N VAL A 75 6.18 -3.20 6.10
CA VAL A 75 5.08 -3.08 5.14
C VAL A 75 5.23 -4.19 4.11
N VAL A 76 4.33 -5.18 4.13
CA VAL A 76 4.31 -6.27 3.16
C VAL A 76 3.44 -5.85 1.98
N THR A 77 4.03 -5.72 0.80
CA THR A 77 3.39 -5.17 -0.39
C THR A 77 4.02 -5.73 -1.68
N HIS A 78 3.64 -5.17 -2.83
CA HIS A 78 4.05 -5.58 -4.15
C HIS A 78 5.12 -4.65 -4.74
N PHE A 79 5.78 -5.13 -5.80
CA PHE A 79 6.93 -4.46 -6.40
C PHE A 79 6.60 -3.06 -6.94
N GLY A 80 5.41 -2.85 -7.52
CA GLY A 80 5.05 -1.55 -8.09
C GLY A 80 4.88 -0.47 -7.02
N PHE A 81 4.30 -0.84 -5.87
CA PHE A 81 4.22 0.07 -4.73
C PHE A 81 5.60 0.35 -4.11
N ILE A 82 6.47 -0.65 -4.00
CA ILE A 82 7.86 -0.45 -3.52
C ILE A 82 8.60 0.54 -4.43
N GLU A 83 8.51 0.36 -5.75
CA GLU A 83 9.14 1.25 -6.73
C GLU A 83 8.61 2.69 -6.59
N ALA A 84 7.28 2.85 -6.49
CA ALA A 84 6.64 4.14 -6.33
C ALA A 84 7.03 4.85 -5.04
N LEU A 85 7.03 4.12 -3.91
CA LEU A 85 7.42 4.67 -2.61
C LEU A 85 8.88 5.13 -2.62
N CYS A 86 9.79 4.33 -3.18
CA CYS A 86 11.20 4.72 -3.30
C CYS A 86 11.37 5.93 -4.23
N ALA A 87 10.62 5.99 -5.35
CA ALA A 87 10.67 7.14 -6.24
C ALA A 87 10.19 8.41 -5.54
N ALA A 88 9.10 8.31 -4.77
CA ALA A 88 8.49 9.41 -4.05
C ALA A 88 9.32 9.95 -2.88
N THR A 89 10.13 9.10 -2.23
CA THR A 89 10.89 9.44 -1.02
C THR A 89 12.37 9.67 -1.28
N LEU A 90 12.98 8.87 -2.14
CA LEU A 90 14.42 8.88 -2.40
C LEU A 90 14.78 9.47 -3.78
N GLY A 91 13.79 9.74 -4.63
CA GLY A 91 14.02 10.16 -6.02
C GLY A 91 14.62 9.07 -6.90
N MET A 92 14.54 7.80 -6.48
CA MET A 92 15.09 6.66 -7.22
C MET A 92 14.12 5.49 -7.30
N LYS A 93 14.19 4.72 -8.38
CA LYS A 93 13.39 3.51 -8.57
C LYS A 93 14.17 2.29 -8.09
N VAL A 94 13.65 1.61 -7.08
CA VAL A 94 14.21 0.36 -6.55
C VAL A 94 13.35 -0.81 -7.05
N LYS A 95 13.98 -1.78 -7.71
CA LYS A 95 13.31 -3.01 -8.17
C LYS A 95 13.56 -4.13 -7.18
N ALA A 96 12.60 -4.39 -6.32
CA ALA A 96 12.64 -5.50 -5.38
C ALA A 96 12.27 -6.83 -6.07
N GLY A 97 13.05 -7.87 -5.80
CA GLY A 97 12.73 -9.25 -6.08
C GLY A 97 11.62 -9.80 -5.18
N LYS A 98 11.16 -11.01 -5.49
CA LYS A 98 10.13 -11.68 -4.68
C LYS A 98 10.68 -11.96 -3.29
N CYS A 99 9.93 -11.57 -2.25
CA CYS A 99 10.33 -11.70 -0.85
C CYS A 99 11.63 -10.96 -0.49
N GLU A 100 12.08 -10.03 -1.33
CA GLU A 100 13.20 -9.16 -0.98
C GLU A 100 12.75 -8.10 0.02
N VAL A 101 13.65 -7.76 0.96
CA VAL A 101 13.43 -6.71 1.94
C VAL A 101 14.21 -5.47 1.51
N VAL A 102 13.51 -4.36 1.35
CA VAL A 102 14.13 -3.04 1.09
C VAL A 102 14.09 -2.24 2.39
N PRO A 103 15.20 -2.15 3.14
CA PRO A 103 15.24 -1.38 4.38
C PRO A 103 15.27 0.12 4.07
N LEU A 104 14.40 0.88 4.73
CA LEU A 104 14.34 2.33 4.63
C LEU A 104 14.42 2.96 6.03
N VAL A 105 15.15 4.06 6.14
CA VAL A 105 15.14 4.94 7.32
C VAL A 105 14.52 6.25 6.87
N LEU A 106 13.32 6.54 7.37
CA LEU A 106 12.53 7.70 6.98
C LEU A 106 12.26 8.57 8.21
N GLU A 107 12.25 9.88 8.00
CA GLU A 107 11.86 10.88 8.99
C GLU A 107 10.77 11.75 8.36
N GLN A 108 9.69 12.01 9.10
CA GLN A 108 8.68 12.98 8.70
C GLN A 108 9.10 14.35 9.21
N LEU A 109 9.39 15.26 8.29
CA LEU A 109 9.69 16.66 8.63
C LEU A 109 8.38 17.37 9.00
N ALA A 110 8.42 18.16 10.06
CA ALA A 110 7.30 18.95 10.57
C ALA A 110 6.99 20.17 9.68
#